data_AF-A0A2D7ZHC5-F1
#
_entry.id   AF-A0A2D7ZHC5-F1
#
_cell.length_a   1.000
_cell.length_b   1.000
_cell.length_c   1.000
_cell.angle_alpha   90.00
_cell.angle_beta   90.00
_cell.angle_gamma   90.00
#
_symmetry.space_group_name_H-M   'P 1'
#
loop_
_entity.id
_entity.type
_entity.pdbx_description
1 polymer ?
#
loop_
_entity_poly.entity_id
_entity_poly.type
_entity_poly.pdbx_seq_one_letter_code
_entity_poly.pdbx_strand_id
1 'polypeptide(L)'
;MTELREDFHSYIKRRQKELKEKEATSKQVGGDHYKDCNIQPVEYIHRNGLDFFEGNIVKYITRHRKKGSGPQDIKKVIHYAELILELVYNEKP
;
A
#
# COMPACT_ATOMS: atom_id res chain seq x y z
N MET A 1 35.51 -7.06 31.92
CA MET A 1 34.33 -6.63 31.15
C MET A 1 33.88 -7.81 30.32
N THR A 2 32.83 -8.50 30.74
CA THR A 2 32.27 -9.63 29.99
C THR A 2 31.38 -9.05 28.91
N GLU A 3 31.76 -9.17 27.64
CA GLU A 3 30.86 -8.87 26.53
C GLU A 3 29.65 -9.80 26.65
N LEU A 4 28.46 -9.23 26.85
CA LEU A 4 27.21 -9.97 26.75
C LEU A 4 27.08 -10.46 25.30
N ARG A 5 27.40 -11.73 25.07
CA ARG A 5 27.17 -12.40 23.80
C ARG A 5 25.65 -12.41 23.57
N GLU A 6 25.20 -11.76 22.50
CA GLU A 6 23.82 -11.82 22.05
C GLU A 6 23.40 -13.30 21.91
N ASP A 7 22.28 -13.68 22.51
CA ASP A 7 21.76 -15.03 22.37
C ASP A 7 21.24 -15.27 20.95
N PHE A 8 21.23 -16.53 20.52
CA PHE A 8 20.85 -16.88 19.16
C PHE A 8 19.43 -16.44 18.79
N HIS A 9 18.48 -16.47 19.73
CA HIS A 9 17.11 -16.04 19.46
C HIS A 9 17.04 -14.53 19.20
N SER A 10 17.71 -13.73 20.03
CA SER A 10 17.82 -12.28 19.84
C SER A 10 18.48 -11.93 18.51
N TYR A 11 19.57 -12.62 18.15
CA TYR A 11 20.24 -12.46 16.87
C TYR A 11 19.30 -12.72 15.68
N ILE A 12 18.59 -13.85 15.68
CA ILE A 12 17.67 -14.20 14.59
C ILE A 12 16.53 -13.19 14.49
N LYS A 13 15.94 -12.78 15.62
CA LYS A 13 14.85 -11.80 15.66
C LYS A 13 15.28 -10.44 15.11
N ARG A 14 16.46 -9.94 15.51
CA ARG A 14 17.02 -8.70 14.99
C ARG A 14 17.28 -8.81 13.49
N ARG A 15 17.89 -9.92 13.04
CA ARG A 15 18.19 -10.15 11.63
C ARG A 15 16.93 -10.19 10.76
N GLN A 16 15.88 -10.86 11.23
CA GLN A 16 14.57 -10.89 10.55
C GLN A 16 13.97 -9.49 10.43
N LYS A 17 14.04 -8.69 11.51
CA LYS A 17 13.58 -7.29 11.50
C LYS A 17 14.35 -6.45 10.47
N GLU A 18 15.68 -6.54 10.47
CA GLU A 18 16.53 -5.82 9.51
C GLU A 18 16.22 -6.20 8.05
N LEU A 19 15.95 -7.49 7.79
CA LEU A 19 15.59 -7.95 6.45
C LEU A 19 14.25 -7.36 6.01
N LYS A 20 13.24 -7.37 6.88
CA LYS A 20 11.93 -6.79 6.62
C LYS A 20 12.01 -5.28 6.35
N GLU A 21 12.83 -4.55 7.09
CA GLU A 21 13.06 -3.10 6.90
C GLU A 21 13.78 -2.77 5.58
N LYS A 22 14.40 -3.75 4.93
CA LYS A 22 15.03 -3.57 3.60
C LYS A 22 14.08 -3.87 2.43
N GLU A 23 12.90 -4.42 2.69
CA GLU A 23 11.92 -4.72 1.65
C GLU A 23 11.36 -3.44 1.01
N ALA A 24 11.05 -3.48 -0.28
CA ALA A 24 10.44 -2.33 -0.97
C ALA A 24 9.07 -1.96 -0.38
N THR A 25 8.31 -2.96 0.09
CA THR A 25 6.99 -2.82 0.74
C THR A 25 7.05 -2.11 2.09
N SER A 26 8.21 -2.05 2.74
CA SER A 26 8.41 -1.30 3.98
C SER A 26 8.88 0.15 3.75
N LYS A 27 9.18 0.50 2.49
CA LYS A 27 9.66 1.83 2.09
C LYS A 27 8.57 2.59 1.31
N GLN A 28 8.28 3.82 1.73
CA GLN A 28 7.50 4.78 0.93
C GLN A 28 8.39 5.94 0.46
N VAL A 29 8.46 6.17 -0.85
CA VAL A 29 9.16 7.31 -1.43
C VAL A 29 8.20 8.48 -1.59
N GLY A 30 8.33 9.49 -0.73
CA GLY A 30 7.50 10.70 -0.74
C GLY A 30 6.15 10.55 -0.03
N GLY A 31 5.77 11.58 0.73
CA GLY A 31 4.60 11.57 1.60
C GLY A 31 4.66 10.49 2.69
N ASP A 32 3.54 10.29 3.39
CA ASP A 32 3.39 9.36 4.52
C ASP A 32 2.03 8.61 4.55
N HIS A 33 1.16 8.89 3.58
CA HIS A 33 -0.25 8.51 3.59
C HIS A 33 -0.58 7.00 3.56
N TYR A 34 0.40 6.11 3.36
CA TYR A 34 0.20 4.67 3.51
C TYR A 34 1.05 4.05 4.63
N LYS A 35 1.96 4.80 5.28
CA LYS A 35 2.89 4.24 6.28
C LYS A 35 2.17 3.63 7.49
N ASP A 36 1.02 4.17 7.85
CA ASP A 36 0.22 3.71 9.00
C ASP A 36 -0.84 2.67 8.60
N CYS A 37 -0.87 2.21 7.35
CA CYS A 37 -1.82 1.19 6.94
C CYS A 37 -1.39 -0.18 7.49
N ASN A 38 -2.33 -0.87 8.16
CA ASN A 38 -2.12 -2.25 8.60
C ASN A 38 -1.76 -3.19 7.44
N ILE A 39 -2.34 -2.94 6.26
CA ILE A 39 -2.03 -3.60 5.00
C ILE A 39 -1.74 -2.49 3.99
N GLN A 40 -0.57 -2.53 3.35
CA GLN A 40 -0.25 -1.58 2.28
C GLN A 40 -1.19 -1.81 1.08
N PRO A 41 -1.74 -0.77 0.42
CA PRO A 41 -2.63 -0.96 -0.73
C PRO A 41 -2.05 -1.87 -1.81
N VAL A 42 -0.76 -1.73 -2.12
CA VAL A 42 -0.06 -2.56 -3.12
C VAL A 42 -0.06 -4.04 -2.76
N GLU A 43 -0.04 -4.40 -1.47
CA GLU A 43 -0.09 -5.79 -1.02
C GLU A 43 -1.45 -6.41 -1.30
N TYR A 44 -2.54 -5.69 -0.98
CA TYR A 44 -3.90 -6.14 -1.28
C TYR A 44 -4.13 -6.27 -2.80
N ILE A 45 -3.72 -5.26 -3.57
CA ILE A 45 -3.85 -5.23 -5.04
C ILE A 45 -3.13 -6.43 -5.66
N HIS A 46 -1.84 -6.63 -5.31
CA HIS A 46 -1.03 -7.70 -5.88
C HIS A 46 -1.56 -9.09 -5.51
N ARG A 47 -1.94 -9.32 -4.25
CA ARG A 47 -2.41 -10.63 -3.79
C ARG A 47 -3.77 -11.03 -4.36
N ASN A 48 -4.63 -10.06 -4.70
CA ASN A 48 -5.95 -10.33 -5.26
C ASN A 48 -5.99 -10.19 -6.79
N GLY A 49 -4.84 -9.95 -7.44
CA GLY A 49 -4.77 -9.87 -8.90
C GLY A 49 -5.58 -8.71 -9.49
N LEU A 50 -5.76 -7.62 -8.74
CA LEU A 50 -6.49 -6.46 -9.21
C LEU A 50 -5.73 -5.76 -10.34
N ASP A 51 -6.48 -5.28 -11.34
CA ASP A 51 -5.91 -4.60 -12.49
C ASP A 51 -5.49 -3.15 -12.18
N PHE A 52 -5.12 -2.41 -13.23
CA PHE A 52 -4.70 -1.02 -13.09
C PHE A 52 -5.83 -0.10 -12.58
N PHE A 53 -7.08 -0.29 -13.01
CA PHE A 53 -8.19 0.56 -12.61
C PHE A 53 -8.64 0.25 -11.19
N GLU A 54 -8.84 -1.03 -10.89
CA GLU A 54 -9.20 -1.53 -9.57
C GLU A 54 -8.11 -1.19 -8.53
N GLY A 55 -6.85 -1.33 -8.92
CA GLY A 55 -5.72 -0.96 -8.08
C GLY A 55 -5.67 0.53 -7.75
N ASN A 56 -6.00 1.40 -8.70
CA ASN A 56 -6.10 2.83 -8.44
C ASN A 56 -7.29 3.16 -7.53
N ILE A 57 -8.42 2.47 -7.67
CA ILE A 57 -9.56 2.61 -6.75
C ILE A 57 -9.13 2.30 -5.31
N VAL A 58 -8.52 1.14 -5.06
CA VAL A 58 -8.03 0.75 -3.72
C VAL A 58 -7.05 1.77 -3.16
N LYS A 59 -6.08 2.20 -3.97
CA LYS A 59 -5.10 3.23 -3.62
C LYS A 59 -5.76 4.55 -3.18
N TYR A 60 -6.68 5.10 -3.98
CA TYR A 60 -7.29 6.40 -3.66
C TYR A 60 -8.31 6.31 -2.52
N ILE A 61 -9.09 5.22 -2.44
CA ILE A 61 -10.04 5.04 -1.34
C ILE A 61 -9.32 4.82 -0.01
N THR A 62 -8.15 4.19 0.03
CA THR A 62 -7.33 4.15 1.25
C THR A 62 -6.74 5.51 1.60
N ARG A 63 -6.35 6.32 0.60
CA ARG A 63 -5.63 7.59 0.80
C ARG A 63 -6.48 8.78 1.22
N HIS A 64 -7.76 8.84 0.83
CA HIS A 64 -8.53 10.10 0.84
C HIS A 64 -8.56 10.85 2.19
N ARG A 65 -8.44 10.15 3.33
CA ARG A 65 -8.43 10.78 4.67
C ARG A 65 -7.07 11.26 5.15
N LYS A 66 -6.00 10.95 4.43
CA LYS A 66 -4.61 11.14 4.88
C LYS A 66 -3.88 12.29 4.18
N LYS A 67 -4.13 12.49 2.87
CA LYS A 67 -3.35 13.47 2.06
C LYS A 67 -3.84 14.93 2.17
N GLY A 68 -5.01 15.17 2.75
CA GLY A 68 -5.64 16.51 2.81
C GLY A 68 -6.35 16.97 1.53
N SER A 69 -6.41 16.12 0.50
CA SER A 69 -7.16 16.34 -0.77
C SER A 69 -8.18 15.22 -1.02
N GLY A 70 -8.94 14.90 0.04
CA GLY A 70 -9.90 13.80 0.04
C GLY A 70 -10.94 13.87 -1.08
N PRO A 71 -11.62 15.01 -1.31
CA PRO A 71 -12.60 15.12 -2.38
C PRO A 71 -12.01 14.81 -3.77
N GLN A 72 -10.79 15.24 -4.05
CA GLN A 72 -10.11 14.94 -5.31
C GLN A 72 -9.76 13.47 -5.45
N ASP A 73 -9.52 12.74 -4.35
CA ASP A 73 -9.28 11.30 -4.39
C ASP A 73 -10.59 10.52 -4.58
N ILE A 74 -11.70 10.95 -3.99
CA ILE A 74 -13.01 10.37 -4.27
C ILE A 74 -13.40 10.56 -5.74
N LYS A 75 -13.17 11.74 -6.32
CA LYS A 75 -13.40 11.97 -7.76
C LYS A 75 -12.56 11.02 -8.64
N LYS A 76 -11.33 10.71 -8.24
CA LYS A 76 -10.51 9.72 -8.96
C LYS A 76 -11.09 8.31 -8.83
N VAL A 77 -11.56 7.92 -7.64
CA VAL A 77 -12.24 6.62 -7.45
C VAL A 77 -13.42 6.49 -8.40
N ILE A 78 -14.29 7.50 -8.46
CA ILE A 78 -15.45 7.52 -9.37
C ILE A 78 -14.98 7.39 -10.81
N HIS A 79 -14.00 8.20 -11.23
CA HIS A 79 -13.49 8.16 -12.60
C HIS A 79 -12.92 6.79 -13.00
N TYR A 80 -12.18 6.12 -12.12
CA TYR A 80 -11.69 4.77 -12.42
C TYR A 80 -12.82 3.73 -12.50
N ALA A 81 -13.90 3.90 -11.73
CA ALA A 81 -15.09 3.06 -11.88
C ALA A 81 -15.81 3.33 -13.21
N GLU A 82 -15.93 4.59 -13.63
CA GLU A 82 -16.45 4.96 -14.95
C GLU A 82 -15.62 4.36 -16.09
N LEU A 83 -14.28 4.37 -15.99
CA LEU A 83 -13.39 3.74 -16.98
C LEU A 83 -13.61 2.23 -17.07
N ILE A 84 -13.90 1.55 -15.96
CA ILE A 84 -14.24 0.12 -15.97
C ILE A 84 -15.56 -0.11 -16.72
N LEU A 85 -16.59 0.69 -16.41
CA LEU A 85 -17.87 0.63 -17.13
C LEU A 85 -17.69 0.85 -18.64
N GLU A 86 -16.93 1.88 -19.03
CA GLU A 86 -16.71 2.23 -20.43
C GLU A 86 -15.90 1.17 -21.17
N LEU A 87 -14.75 0.76 -20.63
CA LEU A 87 -13.76 -0.05 -21.36
C LEU A 87 -13.98 -1.56 -21.23
N VAL A 88 -14.63 -2.02 -20.17
CA VAL A 88 -14.87 -3.46 -19.91
C VAL A 88 -16.30 -3.84 -20.27
N TYR A 89 -17.26 -3.01 -19.86
CA TYR A 89 -18.69 -3.30 -20.02
C TYR A 89 -19.34 -2.54 -21.20
N ASN A 90 -18.59 -1.64 -21.83
CA ASN A 90 -19.07 -0.83 -22.95
C ASN A 90 -20.32 0.02 -22.56
N GLU A 91 -20.39 0.42 -21.28
CA GLU A 91 -21.39 1.28 -20.69
C GLU A 91 -20.83 2.70 -20.53
N LYS A 92 -21.48 3.68 -21.17
CA LYS A 92 -21.06 5.08 -21.10
C LYS A 92 -21.85 5.81 -20.00
N PRO A 93 -21.21 6.73 -19.26
CA PRO A 93 -21.88 7.54 -18.25
C PRO A 93 -22.93 8.49 -18.83
#